data_AF-A0A1B6DEM4-F1
#
_entry.id   AF-A0A1B6DEM4-F1
#
_cell.length_a   1.000
_cell.length_b   1.000
_cell.length_c   1.000
_cell.angle_alpha   90.00
_cell.angle_beta   90.00
_cell.angle_gamma   90.00
#
_symmetry.space_group_name_H-M   'P 1'
#
loop_
_entity.id
_entity.type
_entity.pdbx_description
1 polymer ?
#
loop_
_entity_poly.entity_id
_entity_poly.type
_entity_poly.pdbx_seq_one_letter_code
_entity_poly.pdbx_strand_id
1 'polypeptide(L)'
;CLKQYLSTEEKIENLCQILTDIGLHVENFFSLKKDYLIELNIPPNRGEIMSHYGIARDLNIALKFRGFKSKMRKLPSVFIFKKDLDIKNINFLIKKGATPLFKLQRY
;
A
#
# COMPACT_ATOMS: atom_id res chain seq x y z
N CYS A 1 -0.98 1.99 9.33
CA CYS A 1 0.20 1.39 9.97
C CYS A 1 0.40 -0.05 9.47
N LEU A 2 1.64 -0.48 9.21
CA LEU A 2 1.97 -1.81 8.67
C LEU A 2 1.39 -2.97 9.49
N LYS A 3 1.40 -2.84 10.82
CA LYS A 3 0.83 -3.81 11.78
C LYS A 3 -0.67 -4.09 11.56
N GLN A 4 -1.39 -3.21 10.87
CA GLN A 4 -2.81 -3.42 10.53
C GLN A 4 -2.98 -4.47 9.42
N TYR A 5 -1.98 -4.65 8.56
CA TYR A 5 -2.07 -5.51 7.38
C TYR A 5 -1.18 -6.75 7.47
N LEU A 6 -0.08 -6.70 8.24
CA LEU A 6 0.86 -7.81 8.39
C LEU A 6 0.96 -8.28 9.85
N SER A 7 0.95 -9.59 10.05
CA SER A 7 1.29 -10.23 11.32
C SER A 7 2.57 -11.04 11.14
N THR A 8 3.59 -10.74 11.93
CA THR A 8 4.90 -11.42 11.95
C THR A 8 5.55 -11.21 13.32
N GLU A 9 6.40 -12.15 13.73
CA GLU A 9 7.17 -12.10 14.98
C GLU A 9 8.64 -11.71 14.73
N GLU A 10 8.99 -11.39 13.48
CA GLU A 10 10.36 -11.05 13.10
C GLU A 10 10.84 -9.72 13.69
N LYS A 11 12.15 -9.67 13.97
CA LYS A 11 12.83 -8.47 14.45
C LYS A 11 12.83 -7.37 13.39
N ILE A 12 12.83 -6.12 13.82
CA ILE A 12 12.77 -4.96 12.92
C ILE A 12 13.97 -4.92 11.97
N GLU A 13 15.16 -5.29 12.44
CA GLU A 13 16.38 -5.32 11.64
C GLU A 13 16.27 -6.32 10.49
N ASN A 14 15.67 -7.50 10.76
CA ASN A 14 15.44 -8.51 9.73
C ASN A 14 14.41 -8.02 8.70
N LEU A 15 13.33 -7.35 9.15
CA LEU A 15 12.35 -6.75 8.25
C LEU A 15 12.98 -5.68 7.35
N CYS A 16 13.83 -4.82 7.91
CA CYS A 16 14.55 -3.79 7.15
C CYS A 16 15.50 -4.39 6.11
N GLN A 17 16.22 -5.45 6.46
CA GLN A 17 17.08 -6.17 5.53
C GLN A 17 16.26 -6.78 4.38
N ILE A 18 15.15 -7.47 4.70
CA ILE A 18 14.28 -8.07 3.70
C ILE A 18 13.69 -7.01 2.77
N LEU A 19 13.24 -5.86 3.29
CA LEU A 19 12.73 -4.74 2.49
C LEU A 19 13.78 -4.25 1.49
N THR A 20 15.02 -4.08 1.95
CA THR A 20 16.14 -3.66 1.10
C THR A 20 16.40 -4.69 0.00
N ASP A 21 16.43 -5.98 0.35
CA ASP A 21 16.70 -7.06 -0.60
C ASP A 21 15.62 -7.19 -1.69
N ILE A 22 14.37 -6.82 -1.40
CA ILE A 22 13.28 -6.83 -2.40
C ILE A 22 13.20 -5.53 -3.20
N GLY A 23 14.18 -4.63 -3.08
CA GLY A 23 14.27 -3.38 -3.83
C GLY A 23 13.52 -2.20 -3.19
N LEU A 24 13.21 -2.27 -1.90
CA LEU A 24 12.77 -1.13 -1.08
C LEU A 24 13.89 -0.76 -0.13
N HIS A 25 14.85 0.01 -0.64
CA HIS A 25 15.99 0.44 0.16
C HIS A 25 15.51 1.19 1.40
N VAL A 26 15.87 0.67 2.57
CA VAL A 26 15.64 1.33 3.84
C VAL A 26 16.76 2.35 4.03
N GLU A 27 16.41 3.63 4.09
CA GLU A 27 17.38 4.70 4.34
C GLU A 27 17.70 4.79 5.83
N ASN A 28 16.66 4.86 6.65
CA ASN A 28 16.77 4.87 8.11
C ASN A 28 15.61 4.12 8.76
N PHE A 29 15.78 3.76 10.02
CA PHE A 29 14.67 3.42 10.89
C PHE A 29 14.89 3.98 12.29
N PHE A 30 13.81 4.40 12.94
CA PHE A 30 13.85 5.02 14.26
C PHE A 30 12.98 4.24 15.23
N SER A 31 13.53 3.97 16.42
CA SER A 31 12.76 3.43 17.54
C SER A 31 11.97 4.56 18.20
N LEU A 32 10.66 4.40 18.27
CA LEU A 32 9.75 5.27 19.01
C LEU A 32 9.30 4.54 20.29
N LYS A 33 8.77 5.27 21.28
CA LYS A 33 8.36 4.70 22.59
C LYS A 33 7.50 3.43 22.52
N LYS A 34 6.72 3.24 21.46
CA LYS A 34 5.83 2.07 21.28
C LYS A 34 5.89 1.44 19.88
N ASP A 35 6.65 2.02 18.96
CA ASP A 35 6.58 1.70 17.53
C ASP A 35 7.93 1.96 16.83
N TYR A 36 7.99 1.66 15.53
CA TYR A 36 9.13 1.96 14.68
C TYR A 36 8.69 2.79 13.49
N LEU A 37 9.50 3.76 13.11
CA LEU A 37 9.39 4.49 11.84
C LEU A 37 10.45 3.95 10.88
N ILE A 38 10.07 3.60 9.65
CA ILE A 38 10.99 3.12 8.63
C ILE A 38 10.92 4.11 7.46
N GLU A 39 12.05 4.69 7.09
CA GLU A 39 12.19 5.53 5.91
C GLU A 39 12.59 4.65 4.72
N LEU A 40 11.78 4.69 3.68
CA LEU A 40 11.95 3.88 2.47
C LEU A 40 12.18 4.78 1.27
N ASN A 41 13.19 4.45 0.49
CA ASN A 41 13.37 4.99 -0.84
C ASN A 41 12.60 4.12 -1.84
N ILE A 42 11.50 4.67 -2.39
CA ILE A 42 10.63 3.95 -3.32
C ILE A 42 11.04 4.31 -4.76
N PRO A 43 11.46 3.31 -5.57
CA PRO A 43 11.73 3.53 -6.98
C PRO A 43 10.49 4.05 -7.73
N PRO A 44 10.65 4.95 -8.72
CA PRO A 44 9.52 5.60 -9.40
C PRO A 44 8.59 4.62 -10.12
N ASN A 45 9.08 3.44 -10.47
CA ASN A 45 8.34 2.37 -11.14
C ASN A 45 7.54 1.46 -10.16
N ARG A 46 7.56 1.70 -8.84
CA ARG A 46 6.95 0.85 -7.81
C ARG A 46 5.81 1.55 -7.05
N GLY A 47 4.91 2.20 -7.80
CA GLY A 47 3.81 3.00 -7.25
C GLY A 47 2.85 2.21 -6.35
N GLU A 48 2.73 0.89 -6.55
CA GLU A 48 1.91 -0.01 -5.74
C GLU A 48 2.34 -0.08 -4.26
N ILE A 49 3.58 0.32 -3.96
CA ILE A 49 4.19 0.26 -2.63
C ILE A 49 4.02 1.59 -1.86
N MET A 50 3.42 2.60 -2.48
CA MET A 50 3.05 3.86 -1.82
C MET A 50 1.93 3.69 -0.77
N SER A 51 1.42 2.48 -0.57
CA SER A 51 0.43 2.15 0.44
C SER A 51 1.00 1.16 1.47
N HIS A 52 0.53 1.29 2.72
CA HIS A 52 0.84 0.33 3.78
C HIS A 52 0.47 -1.12 3.41
N TYR A 53 -0.59 -1.30 2.62
CA TYR A 53 -1.02 -2.61 2.14
C TYR A 53 -0.06 -3.18 1.10
N GLY A 54 0.41 -2.35 0.16
CA GLY A 54 1.41 -2.74 -0.84
C GLY A 54 2.70 -3.23 -0.18
N ILE A 55 3.25 -2.46 0.77
CA ILE A 55 4.43 -2.85 1.55
C ILE A 55 4.16 -4.16 2.31
N ALA A 56 3.00 -4.29 2.97
CA ALA A 56 2.66 -5.49 3.73
C ALA A 56 2.57 -6.74 2.84
N ARG A 57 2.01 -6.61 1.63
CA ARG A 57 1.85 -7.71 0.67
C ARG A 57 3.21 -8.22 0.21
N ASP A 58 4.07 -7.33 -0.24
CA ASP A 58 5.40 -7.69 -0.78
C ASP A 58 6.29 -8.28 0.33
N LEU A 59 6.29 -7.65 1.51
CA LEU A 59 7.03 -8.15 2.68
C LEU A 59 6.52 -9.52 3.14
N ASN A 60 5.20 -9.77 3.12
CA ASN A 60 4.64 -11.07 3.45
C ASN A 60 5.09 -12.19 2.50
N ILE A 61 5.20 -11.90 1.20
CA ILE A 61 5.69 -12.87 0.21
C ILE A 61 7.17 -13.17 0.48
N ALA A 62 7.97 -12.13 0.69
CA ALA A 62 9.41 -12.26 0.97
C ALA A 62 9.69 -13.05 2.26
N LEU A 63 8.94 -12.77 3.33
CA LEU A 63 9.04 -13.48 4.61
C LEU A 63 8.73 -14.97 4.44
N LYS A 64 7.63 -15.32 3.76
CA LYS A 64 7.26 -16.71 3.50
C LYS A 64 8.29 -17.43 2.64
N PHE A 65 8.80 -16.77 1.61
CA PHE A 65 9.83 -17.34 0.74
C PHE A 65 11.10 -17.69 1.52
N ARG A 66 11.45 -16.90 2.54
CA ARG A 66 12.58 -17.14 3.44
C ARG A 66 12.28 -18.08 4.61
N GLY A 67 11.08 -18.68 4.66
CA GLY A 67 10.68 -19.63 5.71
C GLY A 67 10.17 -19.00 7.01
N PHE A 68 10.00 -17.68 7.05
CA PHE A 68 9.48 -16.99 8.24
C PHE A 68 7.95 -17.09 8.34
N LYS A 69 7.45 -17.06 9.58
CA LYS A 69 6.01 -17.04 9.86
C LYS A 69 5.47 -15.63 9.63
N SER A 70 4.70 -15.46 8.56
CA SER A 70 3.96 -14.22 8.30
C SER A 70 2.56 -14.50 7.75
N LYS A 71 1.63 -13.61 8.08
CA LYS A 71 0.24 -13.68 7.62
C LYS A 71 -0.34 -12.30 7.37
N MET A 72 -1.00 -12.15 6.21
CA MET A 72 -1.83 -10.98 5.92
C MET A 72 -3.07 -10.97 6.81
N ARG A 73 -3.38 -9.81 7.39
CA ARG A 73 -4.61 -9.56 8.13
C ARG A 73 -5.77 -9.30 7.18
N LYS A 74 -7.01 -9.47 7.66
CA LYS A 74 -8.21 -9.21 6.87
C LYS A 74 -8.30 -7.72 6.54
N LEU A 75 -8.66 -7.41 5.30
CA LEU A 75 -8.93 -6.04 4.88
C LEU A 75 -10.14 -5.48 5.65
N PRO A 76 -10.16 -4.16 5.92
CA PRO A 76 -11.34 -3.52 6.49
C PRO A 76 -12.53 -3.68 5.54
N SER A 77 -13.72 -3.84 6.11
CA SER A 77 -14.94 -3.95 5.32
C SER A 77 -15.22 -2.65 4.59
N VAL A 78 -15.54 -2.75 3.29
CA VAL A 78 -16.02 -1.63 2.47
C VAL A 78 -17.54 -1.59 2.38
N PHE A 79 -18.24 -2.42 3.14
CA PHE A 79 -19.70 -2.56 3.07
C PHE A 79 -20.46 -1.26 3.41
N ILE A 80 -19.85 -0.36 4.19
CA ILE A 80 -20.45 0.91 4.59
C ILE A 80 -20.47 1.92 3.42
N PHE A 81 -19.67 1.72 2.37
CA PHE A 81 -19.71 2.56 1.18
C PHE A 81 -21.00 2.29 0.41
N LYS A 82 -22.03 3.08 0.72
CA LYS A 82 -23.30 3.08 -0.02
C LYS A 82 -23.10 3.79 -1.35
N LYS A 83 -23.79 3.27 -2.38
CA LYS A 83 -23.88 3.93 -3.67
C LYS A 83 -24.73 5.19 -3.52
N ASP A 84 -24.11 6.36 -3.64
CA ASP A 84 -24.82 7.64 -3.53
C ASP A 84 -25.71 7.94 -4.76
N LEU A 85 -25.36 7.40 -5.93
CA LEU A 85 -25.99 7.73 -7.21
C LEU A 85 -26.11 6.51 -8.12
N ASP A 86 -27.29 6.27 -8.69
CA ASP A 86 -27.55 5.24 -9.71
C ASP A 86 -27.68 5.86 -11.11
N ILE A 87 -26.57 6.40 -11.62
CA ILE A 87 -26.54 7.02 -12.95
C ILE A 87 -26.12 5.96 -13.96
N LYS A 88 -27.05 5.55 -14.83
CA LYS A 88 -26.80 4.56 -15.89
C LYS A 88 -26.17 5.16 -17.15
N ASN A 89 -26.38 6.46 -17.39
CA ASN A 89 -25.88 7.17 -18.57
C ASN A 89 -25.15 8.45 -18.16
N ILE A 90 -23.82 8.41 -18.16
CA ILE A 90 -22.96 9.58 -17.95
C ILE A 90 -22.31 9.93 -19.29
N ASN A 91 -22.60 11.13 -19.79
CA ASN A 91 -21.89 11.66 -20.95
C ASN A 91 -20.53 12.21 -20.49
N PHE A 92 -19.44 11.67 -21.05
CA PHE A 92 -18.09 12.17 -20.81
C PHE A 92 -17.63 13.02 -22.00
N LEU A 93 -17.28 14.26 -21.74
CA LEU A 93 -16.60 15.12 -22.71
C LEU A 93 -15.10 15.08 -22.42
N ILE A 94 -14.33 14.46 -23.31
CA ILE A 94 -12.87 14.44 -23.21
C ILE A 94 -12.33 15.67 -23.95
N LYS A 95 -11.84 16.67 -23.21
CA LYS A 95 -11.05 17.75 -23.80
C LYS A 95 -9.60 17.29 -23.94
N LYS A 96 -9.00 17.47 -25.12
CA LYS A 96 -7.56 17.21 -25.33
C LYS A 96 -6.73 18.16 -24.45
N GLY A 97 -5.86 17.59 -23.64
CA GLY A 97 -4.92 18.25 -22.75
C GLY A 97 -4.09 17.19 -21.99
N ALA A 98 -2.97 17.58 -21.38
CA ALA A 98 -2.08 16.66 -20.65
C ALA A 98 -2.75 15.97 -19.44
N THR A 99 -3.88 16.51 -18.99
CA THR A 99 -4.69 15.96 -17.89
C THR A 99 -6.05 15.52 -18.43
N PRO A 100 -6.48 14.27 -18.23
CA PRO A 100 -7.82 13.85 -18.57
C PRO A 100 -8.80 14.56 -17.62
N LEU A 101 -9.51 15.56 -18.15
CA LEU A 101 -10.51 16.32 -17.39
C LEU A 101 -11.89 15.72 -17.70
N PHE A 102 -12.48 15.01 -16.73
CA PHE A 102 -13.83 14.47 -16.85
C PHE A 102 -14.84 15.49 -16.34
N LYS A 103 -15.61 16.11 -17.24
CA LYS A 103 -16.75 16.95 -16.86
C LYS A 103 -18.02 16.08 -16.81
N LEU A 104 -18.57 15.89 -15.62
CA LEU A 104 -19.92 15.33 -15.48
C LEU A 104 -20.96 16.42 -15.86
N GLN A 105 -21.77 16.14 -16.87
CA GLN A 105 -23.01 16.88 -17.11
C GLN A 105 -24.19 16.03 -16.63
N ARG A 106 -24.93 16.55 -15.65
CA ARG A 106 -26.25 16.05 -15.26
C ARG A 106 -27.29 16.67 -16.20
N TYR A 107 -28.28 15.89 -16.63
CA TYR A 107 -29.55 16.43 -17.11
C TYR A 107 -30.36 16.93 -15.91
#